data_AF-A0A8S3IJZ4-F1
#
_entry.id   AF-A0A8S3IJZ4-F1
#
_cell.length_a   1.000
_cell.length_b   1.000
_cell.length_c   1.000
_cell.angle_alpha   90.00
_cell.angle_beta   90.00
_cell.angle_gamma   90.00
#
_symmetry.space_group_name_H-M   'P 1'
#
loop_
_entity.id
_entity.type
_entity.pdbx_description
1 polymer ?
#
loop_
_entity_poly.entity_id
_entity_poly.type
_entity_poly.pdbx_seq_one_letter_code
_entity_poly.pdbx_strand_id
1 'polypeptide(L)'
;MISNILVNNYLRFVLLAVRRLASIQSNVNIGDQMKILNDNKQYKKVLELFDEFNEKTIDKCSNWIIIQALKACTQICDVQRGLKIH
;
A
#
# COMPACT_ATOMS: atom_id res chain seq x y z
N MET A 1 -20.49 -25.81 33.04
CA MET A 1 -20.25 -26.05 31.60
C MET A 1 -20.50 -24.83 30.70
N ILE A 2 -21.33 -23.86 31.10
CA ILE A 2 -21.68 -22.67 30.30
C ILE A 2 -20.52 -21.64 30.20
N SER A 3 -19.69 -21.51 31.24
CA SER A 3 -18.61 -20.52 31.29
C SER A 3 -17.55 -20.69 30.19
N ASN A 4 -17.24 -21.93 29.78
CA ASN A 4 -16.25 -22.19 28.74
C ASN A 4 -16.71 -21.73 27.34
N ILE A 5 -18.01 -21.76 27.06
CA ILE A 5 -18.56 -21.33 25.76
C ILE A 5 -18.49 -19.80 25.65
N LEU A 6 -18.82 -19.09 26.73
CA LEU A 6 -18.76 -17.63 26.79
C LEU A 6 -17.32 -17.11 26.66
N VAL A 7 -16.36 -17.75 27.34
CA VAL A 7 -14.93 -17.40 27.24
C VAL A 7 -14.41 -17.62 25.82
N ASN A 8 -14.81 -18.71 25.16
CA ASN A 8 -14.34 -19.06 23.82
C ASN A 8 -14.93 -18.13 22.74
N ASN A 9 -16.19 -17.73 22.89
CA ASN A 9 -16.82 -16.72 22.03
C ASN A 9 -16.17 -15.35 22.20
N TYR A 10 -15.87 -14.95 23.45
CA TYR A 10 -15.17 -13.70 23.71
C TYR A 10 -13.77 -13.70 23.09
N LEU A 11 -13.01 -14.80 23.22
CA LEU A 11 -11.71 -14.94 22.58
C LEU A 11 -11.81 -14.82 21.06
N ARG A 12 -12.79 -15.47 20.42
CA ARG A 12 -13.01 -15.35 18.97
C ARG A 12 -13.32 -13.92 18.54
N PHE A 13 -14.16 -13.21 19.27
CA PHE A 13 -14.48 -11.81 18.99
C PHE A 13 -13.25 -10.91 19.11
N VAL A 14 -12.46 -11.08 20.16
CA VAL A 14 -11.19 -10.35 20.35
C VAL A 14 -10.21 -10.68 19.21
N LEU A 15 -10.07 -11.95 18.83
CA LEU A 15 -9.17 -12.38 17.76
C LEU A 15 -9.59 -11.83 16.39
N LEU A 16 -10.90 -11.77 16.12
CA LEU A 16 -11.47 -11.16 14.92
C LEU A 16 -11.26 -9.64 14.91
N ALA A 17 -11.45 -8.97 16.04
CA ALA A 17 -11.23 -7.53 16.17
C ALA A 17 -9.75 -7.17 15.98
N VAL A 18 -8.83 -7.92 16.60
CA VAL A 18 -7.38 -7.74 16.45
C VAL A 18 -6.93 -7.97 15.01
N ARG A 19 -7.45 -9.00 14.33
CA ARG A 19 -7.19 -9.21 12.88
C ARG A 19 -7.72 -8.06 12.03
N ARG A 20 -8.90 -7.51 12.35
CA ARG A 20 -9.45 -6.34 11.65
C ARG A 20 -8.57 -5.11 11.86
N LEU A 21 -8.17 -4.83 13.09
CA LEU A 21 -7.27 -3.73 13.43
C LEU A 21 -5.90 -3.85 12.77
N ALA A 22 -5.29 -5.05 12.77
CA ALA A 22 -4.05 -5.31 12.05
C ALA A 22 -4.21 -5.10 10.53
N SER A 23 -5.36 -5.49 9.96
CA SER A 23 -5.66 -5.20 8.54
C SER A 23 -5.90 -3.72 8.28
N ILE A 24 -6.42 -2.95 9.24
CA ILE A 24 -6.67 -1.51 9.11
C ILE A 24 -5.35 -0.73 9.21
N GLN A 25 -4.46 -1.11 10.13
CA GLN A 25 -3.13 -0.51 10.27
C GLN A 25 -2.22 -0.80 9.05
N SER A 26 -2.47 -1.92 8.36
CA SER A 26 -1.77 -2.35 7.14
C SER A 26 -2.33 -1.73 5.84
N ASN A 27 -3.43 -0.97 5.90
CA ASN A 27 -4.20 -0.59 4.70
C ASN A 27 -4.15 0.91 4.36
N VAL A 28 -3.05 1.61 4.65
CA VAL A 28 -2.80 2.83 3.89
C VAL A 28 -2.41 2.39 2.48
N ASN A 29 -3.40 2.37 1.58
CA ASN A 29 -3.25 2.01 0.18
C ASN A 29 -2.01 2.72 -0.38
N ILE A 30 -1.04 1.96 -0.86
CA ILE A 30 0.25 2.48 -1.34
C ILE A 30 0.04 3.56 -2.41
N GLY A 31 -1.00 3.41 -3.25
CA GLY A 31 -1.36 4.42 -4.22
C GLY A 31 -1.76 5.77 -3.59
N ASP A 32 -2.42 5.77 -2.42
CA ASP A 32 -2.77 6.99 -1.69
C ASP A 32 -1.52 7.63 -1.06
N GLN A 33 -0.60 6.82 -0.54
CA GLN A 33 0.70 7.33 -0.05
C GLN A 33 1.49 7.99 -1.17
N MET A 34 1.60 7.31 -2.32
CA MET A 34 2.27 7.86 -3.51
C MET A 34 1.59 9.14 -3.99
N LYS A 35 0.26 9.21 -3.95
CA LYS A 35 -0.47 10.44 -4.27
C LYS A 35 -0.08 11.59 -3.32
N ILE A 36 -0.08 11.36 -2.00
CA ILE A 36 0.30 12.38 -1.01
C ILE A 36 1.74 12.87 -1.25
N LEU A 37 2.67 11.96 -1.53
CA LEU A 37 4.06 12.30 -1.85
C LEU A 37 4.16 13.12 -3.15
N ASN A 38 3.40 12.76 -4.20
CA ASN A 38 3.31 13.54 -5.44
C ASN A 38 2.75 14.94 -5.20
N ASP A 39 1.66 15.07 -4.44
CA ASP A 39 1.05 16.35 -4.10
C ASP A 39 2.03 17.26 -3.32
N ASN A 40 2.90 16.64 -2.50
CA ASN A 40 3.98 17.32 -1.78
C ASN A 40 5.27 17.50 -2.60
N LYS A 41 5.25 17.19 -3.91
CA LYS A 41 6.41 17.27 -4.83
C LYS A 41 7.60 16.39 -4.43
N GLN A 42 7.38 15.36 -3.63
CA GLN A 42 8.40 14.42 -3.17
C GLN A 42 8.60 13.27 -4.18
N TYR A 43 8.84 13.62 -5.45
CA TYR A 43 8.82 12.67 -6.57
C TYR A 43 9.84 11.53 -6.45
N LYS A 44 11.03 11.79 -5.90
CA LYS A 44 12.03 10.73 -5.67
C LYS A 44 11.53 9.67 -4.69
N LYS A 45 10.85 10.09 -3.61
CA LYS A 45 10.28 9.17 -2.61
C LYS A 45 9.12 8.35 -3.18
N VAL A 46 8.33 8.93 -4.09
CA VAL A 46 7.28 8.19 -4.81
C VAL A 46 7.89 7.02 -5.57
N LEU A 47 9.01 7.28 -6.23
CA LEU A 47 9.72 6.29 -7.05
C LEU A 47 10.44 5.23 -6.19
N GLU A 48 11.05 5.60 -5.07
CA GLU A 48 11.59 4.65 -4.08
C GLU A 48 10.48 3.73 -3.54
N LEU A 49 9.34 4.31 -3.15
CA LEU A 49 8.20 3.54 -2.66
C LEU A 49 7.60 2.61 -3.74
N PHE A 50 7.60 3.05 -4.99
CA PHE A 50 7.18 2.23 -6.13
C PHE A 50 8.12 1.04 -6.33
N ASP A 51 9.44 1.23 -6.28
CA ASP A 51 10.42 0.16 -6.44
C ASP A 51 10.27 -0.88 -5.32
N GLU A 52 10.18 -0.44 -4.07
CA GLU A 52 9.98 -1.33 -2.91
C GLU A 52 8.70 -2.17 -3.04
N PHE A 53 7.64 -1.59 -3.63
CA PHE A 53 6.39 -2.29 -3.86
C PHE A 53 6.48 -3.25 -5.05
N ASN A 54 7.14 -2.84 -6.14
CA ASN A 54 7.28 -3.63 -7.35
C ASN A 54 8.16 -4.87 -7.10
N GLU A 55 9.26 -4.74 -6.35
CA GLU A 55 10.13 -5.87 -5.96
C GLU A 55 9.37 -6.96 -5.19
N LYS A 56 8.38 -6.56 -4.39
CA LYS A 56 7.57 -7.48 -3.57
C LYS A 56 6.37 -8.06 -4.32
N THR A 57 5.99 -7.46 -5.46
CA THR A 57 4.68 -7.71 -6.09
C THR A 57 4.70 -7.63 -7.63
N ILE A 58 5.68 -8.29 -8.24
CA ILE A 58 6.03 -8.24 -9.69
C ILE A 58 4.82 -8.35 -10.65
N ASP A 59 3.76 -9.11 -10.30
CA ASP A 59 2.61 -9.33 -11.20
C ASP A 59 1.31 -8.61 -10.81
N LYS A 60 1.30 -7.73 -9.80
CA LYS A 60 0.04 -7.17 -9.24
C LYS A 60 0.05 -5.66 -9.01
N CYS A 61 0.86 -4.91 -9.75
CA CYS A 61 0.83 -3.46 -9.68
C CYS A 61 -0.48 -2.93 -10.29
N SER A 62 -1.33 -2.28 -9.48
CA SER A 62 -2.56 -1.67 -9.99
C SER A 62 -2.24 -0.50 -10.91
N ASN A 63 -3.09 -0.25 -11.93
CA ASN A 63 -2.95 0.90 -12.83
C ASN A 63 -2.83 2.23 -12.08
N TRP A 64 -3.49 2.35 -10.92
CA TRP A 64 -3.41 3.55 -10.08
C TRP A 64 -1.99 3.82 -9.58
N ILE A 65 -1.30 2.78 -9.09
CA ILE A 65 0.08 2.87 -8.59
C ILE A 65 1.04 3.22 -9.74
N ILE A 66 0.87 2.59 -10.91
CA ILE A 66 1.64 2.89 -12.13
C ILE A 66 1.48 4.35 -12.53
N ILE A 67 0.25 4.88 -12.57
CA ILE A 67 -0.01 6.28 -12.92
C ILE A 67 0.70 7.25 -11.95
N GLN A 68 0.72 6.95 -10.65
CA GLN A 68 1.43 7.79 -9.68
C GLN A 68 2.95 7.78 -9.90
N ALA A 69 3.54 6.64 -10.25
CA ALA A 69 4.95 6.56 -10.60
C ALA A 69 5.27 7.32 -11.89
N LEU A 70 4.46 7.16 -12.94
CA LEU A 70 4.63 7.87 -14.21
C LEU A 70 4.50 9.39 -14.05
N LYS A 71 3.59 9.85 -13.19
CA LYS A 71 3.48 11.27 -12.82
C LYS A 71 4.78 11.77 -12.20
N ALA A 72 5.35 11.04 -11.24
CA ALA A 72 6.61 11.41 -10.62
C ALA A 72 7.76 11.47 -11.64
N CYS A 73 7.88 10.47 -12.53
CA CYS A 73 8.86 10.46 -13.63
C CYS A 73 8.74 11.70 -14.52
N THR A 74 7.51 12.07 -14.90
CA THR A 74 7.24 13.26 -15.71
C THR A 74 7.72 14.54 -15.02
N GLN A 75 7.47 14.66 -13.71
CA GLN A 75 7.84 15.87 -12.95
C GLN A 75 9.34 16.05 -12.77
N ILE A 76 10.13 14.98 -12.83
CA ILE A 76 11.60 15.04 -12.76
C ILE A 76 12.28 14.85 -14.12
N CYS A 77 11.51 14.82 -15.21
CA CYS A 77 11.97 14.57 -16.58
C CYS A 77 12.72 13.24 -16.78
N ASP A 78 12.43 12.22 -15.97
CA ASP A 78 13.04 10.88 -16.09
C ASP A 78 12.22 9.99 -17.05
N VAL A 79 12.32 10.32 -18.34
CA VAL A 79 11.58 9.64 -19.41
C VAL A 79 12.01 8.18 -19.56
N GLN A 80 13.31 7.90 -19.40
CA GLN A 80 13.84 6.54 -19.50
C GLN A 80 13.21 5.61 -18.47
N ARG A 81 13.03 6.09 -17.23
CA ARG A 81 12.35 5.31 -16.20
C ARG A 81 10.87 5.13 -16.48
N GLY A 82 10.19 6.15 -16.99
CA GLY A 82 8.78 6.05 -17.40
C GLY A 82 8.55 4.90 -18.39
N LEU A 83 9.40 4.80 -19.42
CA LEU A 83 9.35 3.74 -20.44
C LEU A 83 9.63 2.33 -19.91
N LYS A 84 10.36 2.21 -18.79
CA LYS A 84 10.59 0.90 -18.13
C LYS A 84 9.37 0.44 -17.33
N ILE A 85 8.54 1.39 -16.89
CA ILE A 85 7.35 1.11 -16.09
C ILE A 85 6.17 0.74 -17.01
N HIS A 86 6.04 1.41 -18.16
CA HIS A 86 4.97 1.18 -19.15
C HIS A 86 5.39 1.64 -20.55
#